data_AF-A0A956ENK1-F1
#
_entry.id   AF-A0A956ENK1-F1
#
_cell.length_a   1.000
_cell.length_b   1.000
_cell.length_c   1.000
_cell.angle_alpha   90.00
_cell.angle_beta   90.00
_cell.angle_gamma   90.00
#
_symmetry.space_group_name_H-M   'P 1'
#
loop_
_entity.id
_entity.type
_entity.pdbx_description
1 polymer ?
#
loop_
_entity_poly.entity_id
_entity_poly.type
_entity_poly.pdbx_seq_one_letter_code
_entity_poly.pdbx_strand_id
1 'polypeptide(L)' 'MAVAIWDHRPSADALLAARVEAGWRPTPTATRGGDVVLGHAACLLSKGR' A
#
# COMPACT_ATOMS: atom_id res chain seq x y z
N MET A 1 -12.47 14.95 5.00
CA MET A 1 -11.35 14.07 4.59
C MET A 1 -10.83 13.38 5.82
N ALA A 2 -10.67 12.05 5.80
CA ALA A 2 -10.08 11.31 6.91
C ALA A 2 -8.57 11.20 6.70
N VAL A 3 -7.79 11.57 7.72
CA VAL A 3 -6.33 11.46 7.74
C VAL A 3 -5.97 10.39 8.76
N ALA A 4 -5.18 9.39 8.37
CA ALA A 4 -4.66 8.40 9.32
C ALA A 4 -3.54 9.06 10.15
N ILE A 5 -3.70 9.10 11.47
CA ILE A 5 -2.71 9.62 12.41
C ILE A 5 -1.95 8.43 13.00
N TRP A 6 -0.61 8.48 12.93
CA TRP A 6 0.29 7.47 13.48
C TRP A 6 1.21 8.14 14.50
N ASP A 7 1.45 7.45 15.62
CA ASP A 7 2.39 7.86 16.68
C ASP A 7 3.87 7.65 16.29
N HIS A 8 4.11 6.92 15.20
CA HIS A 8 5.42 6.65 14.64
C HIS A 8 5.40 6.77 13.11
N ARG A 9 6.57 6.66 12.48
CA ARG A 9 6.67 6.54 11.02
C ARG A 9 6.35 5.09 10.61
N PRO A 10 5.20 4.81 9.99
CA PRO A 10 4.86 3.44 9.61
C PRO A 10 5.77 2.92 8.50
N SER A 11 6.00 1.61 8.51
CA SER A 11 6.62 0.90 7.39
C SER A 11 5.64 0.79 6.22
N ALA A 12 6.15 0.46 5.02
CA ALA A 12 5.29 0.21 3.85
C ALA A 12 4.31 -0.95 4.09
N ASP A 13 4.72 -1.97 4.85
CA ASP A 13 3.88 -3.12 5.20
C ASP A 13 2.77 -2.73 6.17
N ALA A 14 3.09 -1.90 7.18
CA ALA A 14 2.10 -1.39 8.12
C ALA A 14 1.02 -0.54 7.42
N LEU A 15 1.42 0.26 6.43
CA LEU A 15 0.50 1.03 5.60
C LEU A 15 -0.41 0.12 4.75
N LEU A 16 0.16 -0.94 4.17
CA LEU A 16 -0.61 -1.91 3.38
C LEU A 16 -1.61 -2.66 4.26
N ALA A 17 -1.18 -3.16 5.42
CA ALA A 17 -2.03 -3.87 6.38
C ALA A 17 -3.22 -3.00 6.83
N ALA A 18 -2.96 -1.76 7.25
CA ALA A 18 -4.00 -0.83 7.69
C ALA A 18 -5.04 -0.54 6.59
N ARG A 19 -4.64 -0.47 5.31
CA ARG A 19 -5.58 -0.31 4.18
C ARG A 19 -6.48 -1.53 4.04
N VAL A 20 -5.92 -2.73 4.12
CA VAL A 20 -6.68 -3.99 4.00
C VAL A 20 -7.67 -4.13 5.16
N GLU A 21 -7.26 -3.79 6.39
CA GLU A 21 -8.10 -3.75 7.58
C GLU A 21 -9.23 -2.72 7.43
N ALA A 22 -8.94 -1.55 6.87
CA ALA A 22 -9.94 -0.52 6.54
C ALA A 22 -10.88 -0.91 5.38
N GLY A 23 -10.80 -2.14 4.87
CA GLY A 23 -11.70 -2.67 3.85
C GLY A 23 -11.22 -2.45 2.42
N TRP A 24 -10.00 -1.98 2.19
CA TRP A 24 -9.43 -1.94 0.84
C TRP A 24 -9.30 -3.35 0.27
N ARG A 25 -9.70 -3.52 -0.99
CA ARG A 25 -9.66 -4.79 -1.74
C ARG A 25 -8.99 -4.52 -3.09
N PRO A 26 -7.65 -4.69 -3.20
CA PRO A 26 -6.96 -4.41 -4.44
C PRO A 26 -7.36 -5.41 -5.52
N THR A 27 -7.56 -4.93 -6.73
CA THR A 27 -7.70 -5.78 -7.91
C THR A 27 -6.32 -6.25 -8.36
N PRO A 28 -6.13 -7.55 -8.62
CA PRO A 28 -4.90 -8.02 -9.25
C PRO A 28 -4.65 -7.31 -10.58
N THR A 29 -3.40 -6.97 -10.85
CA THR A 29 -2.95 -6.36 -12.09
C THR A 29 -2.29 -7.44 -12.95
N ALA A 30 -2.74 -7.56 -14.19
CA ALA A 30 -2.15 -8.48 -15.15
C ALA A 30 -0.73 -8.02 -15.54
N THR A 31 0.25 -8.90 -15.35
CA THR A 31 1.65 -8.68 -15.79
C THR A 31 2.10 -9.80 -16.71
N ARG A 32 3.27 -9.63 -17.34
CA ARG A 32 3.88 -10.72 -18.14
C ARG A 32 4.16 -11.99 -17.32
N GLY A 33 4.30 -11.88 -16.00
CA GLY A 33 4.49 -13.00 -15.09
C GLY A 33 3.19 -13.55 -14.50
N GLY A 34 2.03 -13.08 -14.95
CA GLY A 34 0.71 -13.40 -14.37
C GLY A 34 0.14 -12.25 -13.53
N ASP A 35 -1.01 -12.51 -12.90
CA ASP A 35 -1.73 -11.53 -12.11
C ASP A 35 -1.06 -11.31 -10.74
N VAL A 36 -0.77 -10.06 -10.40
CA VAL A 36 -0.17 -9.70 -9.10
C VAL A 36 -0.88 -8.50 -8.45
N VAL A 37 -0.98 -8.52 -7.12
CA VAL A 37 -1.49 -7.38 -6.35
C VAL A 37 -0.36 -6.37 -6.13
N LEU A 38 -0.52 -5.17 -6.69
CA LEU A 38 0.44 -4.06 -6.55
C LEU A 38 0.27 -3.30 -5.22
N GLY A 39 0.24 -4.02 -4.11
CA GLY A 39 -0.07 -3.50 -2.77
C GLY A 39 0.78 -2.30 -2.33
N HIS A 40 2.04 -2.27 -2.73
CA HIS A 40 3.00 -1.21 -2.40
C HIS A 40 3.09 -0.11 -3.46
N ALA A 41 2.55 -0.32 -4.67
CA ALA A 41 2.70 0.64 -5.78
C ALA A 41 1.92 1.94 -5.56
N ALA A 42 0.93 1.94 -4.66
CA ALA A 42 0.20 3.13 -4.24
C ALA A 42 0.95 3.97 -3.19
N CYS A 43 2.20 3.64 -2.87
CA CYS A 43 3.10 4.52 -2.16
C CYS A 43 4.03 5.18 -3.18
N LEU A 44 4.05 6.52 -3.23
CA LEU A 44 5.18 7.22 -3.82
C LEU A 44 6.41 6.78 -3.01
N LEU A 45 7.24 5.91 -3.59
CA LEU A 45 8.56 5.63 -3.06
C LEU A 45 9.23 7.00 -2.88
N SER A 46 9.55 7.36 -1.64
CA SER A 46 10.47 8.46 -1.40
C SER A 46 11.70 8.17 -2.24
N LYS A 47 12.04 9.03 -3.21
CA LYS A 47 13.33 8.93 -3.89
C LYS A 47 14.40 8.89 -2.81
N GLY A 48 15.05 7.75 -2.65
CA GLY A 48 16.23 7.63 -1.80
C GLY A 48 17.26 8.63 -2.30
N ARG A 49 17.90 9.31 -1.35
CA ARG A 49 19.04 10.20 -1.59
C ARG A 49 20.25 9.37 -1.98
#